data_AF-A0A2M7VFV5-F1
#
_entry.id   AF-A0A2M7VFV5-F1
#
_cell.length_a   1.000
_cell.length_b   1.000
_cell.length_c   1.000
_cell.angle_alpha   90.00
_cell.angle_beta   90.00
_cell.angle_gamma   90.00
#
_symmetry.space_group_name_H-M   'P 1'
#
loop_
_entity.id
_entity.type
_entity.pdbx_description
1 polymer ?
#
loop_
_entity_poly.entity_id
_entity_poly.type
_entity_poly.pdbx_seq_one_letter_code
_entity_poly.pdbx_strand_id
1 'polypeptide(L)'
;MTQLLKNKVDSHLLKKAWDLDQQALFLADKKRKNKLWVNSLLICRRLLRKYIEKSPENLQILSKIYLIYLHQAKFILAKKYLDLANKKQNNDSIILFNYGNYYRALNKSRLAINYYKKAIKLSNEKIFKDELKRYLKILKSK
;
A
#
# COMPACT_ATOMS: atom_id res chain seq x y z
N MET A 1 7.56 -15.02 -11.85
CA MET A 1 7.67 -13.84 -10.95
C MET A 1 7.00 -12.67 -11.63
N THR A 2 5.98 -12.06 -11.01
CA THR A 2 5.33 -10.86 -11.55
C THR A 2 6.31 -9.70 -11.49
N GLN A 3 6.66 -9.17 -12.66
CA GLN A 3 7.53 -8.02 -12.77
C GLN A 3 6.76 -6.75 -12.35
N LEU A 4 7.20 -6.10 -11.28
CA LEU A 4 6.55 -4.91 -10.70
C LEU A 4 6.93 -3.65 -11.50
N LEU A 5 8.23 -3.51 -11.79
CA LEU A 5 8.75 -2.37 -12.56
C LEU A 5 9.32 -2.84 -13.91
N LYS A 6 9.29 -1.97 -14.92
CA LYS A 6 9.88 -2.28 -16.24
C LYS A 6 11.37 -2.65 -16.18
N ASN A 7 12.13 -2.06 -15.26
CA ASN A 7 13.49 -2.51 -14.99
C ASN A 7 13.49 -3.70 -14.02
N LYS A 8 14.07 -4.83 -14.46
CA LYS A 8 14.10 -6.09 -13.69
C LYS A 8 14.85 -5.97 -12.36
N VAL A 9 15.96 -5.24 -12.32
CA VAL A 9 16.76 -5.02 -11.10
C VAL A 9 15.97 -4.19 -10.10
N ASP A 10 15.38 -3.09 -10.54
CA ASP A 10 14.58 -2.23 -9.68
C ASP A 10 13.30 -2.92 -9.22
N SER A 11 12.70 -3.76 -10.06
CA SER A 11 11.57 -4.63 -9.68
C SER A 11 11.96 -5.60 -8.56
N HIS A 12 13.15 -6.20 -8.63
CA HIS A 12 13.65 -7.07 -7.57
C HIS A 12 13.89 -6.30 -6.27
N LEU A 13 14.41 -5.08 -6.36
CA LEU A 13 14.59 -4.20 -5.20
C LEU A 13 13.24 -3.82 -4.56
N LEU A 14 12.23 -3.48 -5.36
CA LEU A 14 10.90 -3.17 -4.84
C LEU A 14 10.26 -4.39 -4.16
N LYS A 15 10.48 -5.59 -4.72
CA LYS A 15 10.08 -6.85 -4.08
C LYS A 15 10.80 -7.05 -2.75
N LYS A 16 12.12 -6.86 -2.70
CA LYS A 16 12.91 -6.92 -1.45
C LYS A 16 12.37 -5.97 -0.39
N ALA A 17 11.96 -4.75 -0.76
CA ALA A 17 11.33 -3.83 0.18
C ALA A 17 10.01 -4.39 0.75
N TRP A 18 9.21 -5.04 -0.08
CA TRP A 18 8.00 -5.72 0.39
C TRP A 18 8.31 -6.88 1.33
N ASP A 19 9.29 -7.72 1.00
CA ASP A 19 9.69 -8.85 1.85
C ASP A 19 10.16 -8.38 3.23
N LEU A 20 10.93 -7.29 3.29
CA LEU A 20 11.38 -6.68 4.56
C LEU A 20 10.20 -6.16 5.41
N ASP A 21 9.21 -5.54 4.77
CA ASP A 21 8.00 -5.06 5.46
C ASP A 21 7.15 -6.23 6.00
N GLN A 22 7.00 -7.30 5.22
CA GLN A 22 6.29 -8.50 5.67
C GLN A 22 7.03 -9.17 6.83
N GLN A 23 8.35 -9.34 6.75
CA GLN A 23 9.14 -9.87 7.86
C GLN A 23 8.99 -9.02 9.13
N ALA A 24 8.93 -7.70 8.99
CA ALA A 24 8.76 -6.79 10.10
C ALA A 24 7.40 -6.96 10.80
N LEU A 25 6.31 -7.24 10.06
CA LEU A 25 4.97 -7.42 10.63
C LEU A 25 4.89 -8.60 11.62
N PHE A 26 5.62 -9.68 11.36
CA PHE A 26 5.59 -10.89 12.19
C PHE A 26 6.69 -10.94 13.24
N LEU A 27 7.53 -9.90 13.35
CA LEU A 27 8.66 -9.89 14.26
C LEU A 27 8.32 -9.28 15.62
N ALA A 28 8.53 -10.06 16.69
CA ALA A 28 8.32 -9.61 18.07
C ALA A 28 9.34 -8.55 18.51
N ASP A 29 10.62 -8.71 18.12
CA ASP A 29 11.70 -7.78 18.46
C ASP A 29 11.46 -6.40 17.80
N LYS A 30 11.12 -5.41 18.62
CA LYS A 30 10.77 -4.05 18.19
C LYS A 30 11.96 -3.32 17.52
N LYS A 31 13.19 -3.55 17.98
CA LYS A 31 14.39 -2.90 17.43
C LYS A 31 14.71 -3.44 16.05
N ARG A 32 14.71 -4.77 15.90
CA ARG A 32 14.90 -5.44 14.60
C ARG A 32 13.77 -5.10 13.63
N LYS A 33 12.51 -5.08 14.11
CA LYS A 33 11.35 -4.69 13.32
C LYS A 33 11.50 -3.28 12.73
N ASN A 34 11.87 -2.31 13.57
CA ASN A 34 12.11 -0.94 13.12
C ASN A 34 13.24 -0.86 12.09
N LYS A 35 14.32 -1.65 12.28
CA LYS A 35 15.43 -1.71 11.31
C LYS A 35 14.97 -2.23 9.95
N LEU A 36 14.13 -3.27 9.90
CA LEU A 36 13.58 -3.82 8.65
C LEU A 36 12.72 -2.79 7.92
N TRP A 37 11.83 -2.11 8.64
CA TRP A 37 11.01 -1.04 8.07
C TRP A 37 11.82 0.14 7.54
N VAL A 38 12.87 0.57 8.26
CA VAL A 38 13.78 1.62 7.80
C VAL A 38 14.47 1.20 6.49
N ASN A 39 15.00 -0.03 6.43
CA ASN A 39 15.64 -0.56 5.23
C ASN A 39 14.65 -0.65 4.04
N SER A 40 13.43 -1.09 4.30
CA SER A 40 12.36 -1.13 3.29
C SER A 40 12.05 0.27 2.73
N LEU A 41 11.90 1.26 3.61
CA LEU A 41 11.66 2.66 3.23
C LEU A 41 12.84 3.27 2.49
N LEU A 42 14.08 2.94 2.84
CA LEU A 42 15.27 3.41 2.13
C LEU A 42 15.29 2.92 0.68
N ILE A 43 14.97 1.66 0.45
CA ILE A 43 14.85 1.10 -0.91
C ILE A 43 13.75 1.85 -1.68
N CYS A 44 12.56 1.98 -1.09
CA CYS A 44 11.45 2.65 -1.75
C CYS A 44 11.76 4.12 -2.09
N ARG A 45 12.38 4.86 -1.17
CA ARG A 45 12.76 6.28 -1.40
C ARG A 45 13.84 6.43 -2.47
N ARG A 46 14.78 5.49 -2.55
CA ARG A 46 15.79 5.46 -3.62
C ARG A 46 15.14 5.24 -4.98
N LEU A 47 14.25 4.25 -5.07
CA LEU A 47 13.49 3.98 -6.29
C LEU A 47 12.59 5.16 -6.66
N LEU A 48 11.90 5.76 -5.69
CA LEU A 48 11.03 6.91 -5.93
C LEU A 48 11.80 8.08 -6.56
N ARG A 49 13.02 8.36 -6.09
CA ARG A 49 13.91 9.37 -6.69
C ARG A 49 14.26 9.04 -8.15
N LYS A 50 14.48 7.76 -8.46
CA LYS A 50 14.82 7.29 -9.81
C LYS A 50 13.63 7.37 -10.79
N TYR A 51 12.40 7.24 -10.30
CA TYR A 51 11.18 7.13 -11.12
C TYR A 51 10.22 8.32 -10.96
N ILE A 52 10.73 9.50 -10.56
CA ILE A 52 9.87 10.62 -10.12
C ILE A 52 8.84 11.10 -11.17
N GLU A 53 9.17 10.99 -12.46
CA GLU A 53 8.31 11.35 -13.59
C GLU A 53 7.78 10.14 -14.37
N LYS A 54 8.17 8.92 -13.98
CA LYS A 54 7.80 7.69 -14.70
C LYS A 54 6.54 7.08 -14.09
N SER A 55 5.39 7.56 -14.56
CA SER A 55 4.12 6.87 -14.36
C SER A 55 4.06 5.63 -15.27
N PRO A 56 3.61 4.45 -14.81
CA PRO A 56 2.99 4.14 -13.52
C PRO A 56 3.96 3.64 -12.41
N GLU A 57 5.26 3.52 -12.67
CA GLU A 57 6.25 2.98 -11.72
C GLU A 57 6.30 3.76 -10.40
N ASN A 58 6.22 5.09 -10.49
CA ASN A 58 6.12 5.97 -9.33
C ASN A 58 4.94 5.57 -8.42
N LEU A 59 3.79 5.26 -9.02
CA LEU A 59 2.57 4.95 -8.28
C LEU A 59 2.70 3.68 -7.44
N GLN A 60 3.33 2.64 -8.00
CA GLN A 60 3.58 1.40 -7.27
C GLN A 60 4.50 1.62 -6.07
N ILE A 61 5.53 2.46 -6.24
CA ILE A 61 6.48 2.80 -5.18
C ILE A 61 5.79 3.62 -4.09
N LEU A 62 4.99 4.62 -4.44
CA LEU A 62 4.21 5.42 -3.49
C LEU A 62 3.23 4.55 -2.70
N SER A 63 2.54 3.63 -3.38
CA SER A 63 1.63 2.67 -2.74
C SER A 63 2.37 1.76 -1.76
N LYS A 64 3.60 1.34 -2.08
CA LYS A 64 4.42 0.55 -1.15
C LYS A 64 4.81 1.36 0.09
N ILE A 65 5.24 2.61 -0.08
CA ILE A 65 5.58 3.49 1.05
C ILE A 65 4.36 3.72 1.94
N TYR A 66 3.19 3.97 1.34
CA TYR A 66 1.93 4.07 2.05
C TYR A 66 1.66 2.86 2.94
N LEU A 67 1.74 1.64 2.39
CA LEU A 67 1.48 0.40 3.14
C LEU A 67 2.44 0.24 4.32
N ILE A 68 3.73 0.51 4.11
CA ILE A 68 4.74 0.43 5.18
C ILE A 68 4.41 1.39 6.33
N TYR A 69 3.97 2.61 6.02
CA TYR A 69 3.54 3.55 7.08
C TYR A 69 2.23 3.15 7.74
N LEU A 70 1.30 2.55 6.98
CA LEU A 70 0.06 2.01 7.54
C LEU A 70 0.36 0.89 8.55
N HIS A 71 1.25 -0.04 8.21
CA HIS A 71 1.70 -1.13 9.08
C HIS A 71 2.40 -0.63 10.34
N GLN A 72 3.09 0.50 10.25
CA GLN A 72 3.70 1.18 11.40
C GLN A 72 2.70 1.98 12.25
N ALA A 73 1.41 1.97 11.90
CA ALA A 73 0.37 2.85 12.47
C ALA A 73 0.71 4.36 12.36
N LYS A 74 1.59 4.75 11.44
CA LYS A 74 1.96 6.14 11.18
C LYS A 74 0.98 6.77 10.20
N PHE A 75 -0.27 6.92 10.64
CA PHE A 75 -1.40 7.28 9.78
C PHE A 75 -1.25 8.62 9.04
N ILE A 76 -0.61 9.62 9.66
CA ILE A 76 -0.34 10.92 9.02
C ILE A 76 0.58 10.75 7.81
N LEU A 77 1.66 9.98 7.96
CA LEU A 77 2.59 9.70 6.86
C LEU A 77 1.95 8.80 5.81
N ALA A 78 1.20 7.78 6.23
CA ALA A 78 0.45 6.93 5.31
C ALA A 78 -0.47 7.79 4.42
N LYS A 79 -1.28 8.67 5.01
CA LYS A 79 -2.17 9.57 4.29
C LYS A 79 -1.42 10.49 3.32
N LYS A 80 -0.29 11.06 3.75
CA LYS A 80 0.56 11.89 2.87
C LYS A 80 0.95 11.15 1.59
N TYR A 81 1.46 9.92 1.69
CA TYR A 81 1.89 9.17 0.51
C TYR A 81 0.71 8.68 -0.36
N LEU A 82 -0.42 8.38 0.28
CA LEU A 82 -1.65 8.04 -0.43
C LEU A 82 -2.21 9.23 -1.23
N ASP A 83 -2.15 10.43 -0.67
CA ASP A 83 -2.57 11.66 -1.36
C ASP A 83 -1.61 12.05 -2.48
N LEU A 84 -0.30 11.84 -2.28
CA LEU A 84 0.69 12.02 -3.35
C LEU A 84 0.44 11.06 -4.52
N ALA A 85 0.13 9.79 -4.21
CA ALA A 85 -0.26 8.81 -5.21
C ALA A 85 -1.51 9.28 -5.98
N ASN A 86 -2.57 9.68 -5.26
CA ASN A 86 -3.79 10.16 -5.88
C ASN A 86 -3.55 11.37 -6.79
N LYS A 87 -2.76 12.36 -6.34
CA LYS A 87 -2.41 13.53 -7.16
C LYS A 87 -1.69 13.18 -8.46
N LYS A 88 -0.88 12.11 -8.47
CA LYS A 88 -0.15 11.66 -9.66
C LYS A 88 -1.05 10.92 -10.65
N GLN A 89 -1.99 10.15 -10.14
CA GLN A 89 -2.97 9.46 -10.97
C GLN A 89 -4.33 9.47 -10.26
N ASN A 90 -5.15 10.45 -10.61
CA ASN A 90 -6.48 10.57 -10.04
C ASN A 90 -7.33 9.35 -10.46
N ASN A 91 -8.17 8.89 -9.55
CA ASN A 91 -9.18 7.86 -9.82
C ASN A 91 -8.58 6.51 -10.30
N ASP A 92 -7.40 6.14 -9.79
CA ASP A 92 -6.85 4.80 -9.98
C ASP A 92 -7.47 3.79 -9.00
N SER A 93 -7.78 2.59 -9.49
CA SER A 93 -8.47 1.56 -8.70
C SER A 93 -7.65 1.07 -7.51
N ILE A 94 -6.32 0.95 -7.64
CA ILE A 94 -5.41 0.53 -6.56
C ILE A 94 -5.33 1.63 -5.49
N ILE A 95 -5.28 2.89 -5.90
CA ILE A 95 -5.29 4.03 -4.95
C ILE A 95 -6.59 4.07 -4.16
N LEU A 96 -7.73 3.90 -4.81
CA LEU A 96 -9.04 3.84 -4.15
C LEU A 96 -9.12 2.66 -3.18
N PHE A 97 -8.59 1.50 -3.59
CA PHE A 97 -8.49 0.33 -2.71
C PHE A 97 -7.63 0.63 -1.48
N ASN A 98 -6.51 1.33 -1.67
CA ASN A 98 -5.64 1.77 -0.59
C ASN A 98 -6.31 2.78 0.35
N TYR A 99 -7.15 3.71 -0.13
CA TYR A 99 -8.01 4.52 0.74
C TYR A 99 -8.98 3.67 1.56
N GLY A 100 -9.53 2.59 0.98
CA GLY A 100 -10.32 1.61 1.71
C GLY A 100 -9.55 1.02 2.89
N ASN A 101 -8.33 0.55 2.65
CA ASN A 101 -7.43 0.01 3.68
C ASN A 101 -7.09 1.05 4.76
N TYR A 102 -6.86 2.30 4.36
CA TYR A 102 -6.55 3.39 5.28
C TYR A 102 -7.71 3.65 6.24
N TYR A 103 -8.92 3.83 5.70
CA TYR A 103 -10.10 4.08 6.52
C TYR A 103 -10.49 2.87 7.37
N ARG A 104 -10.23 1.65 6.88
CA ARG A 104 -10.37 0.44 7.69
C ARG A 104 -9.44 0.47 8.90
N ALA A 105 -8.17 0.83 8.72
CA ALA A 105 -7.21 0.91 9.82
C ALA A 105 -7.57 1.99 10.85
N LEU A 106 -8.30 3.02 10.44
CA LEU A 106 -8.86 4.05 11.32
C LEU A 106 -10.22 3.68 11.93
N ASN A 107 -10.71 2.45 11.74
CA ASN A 107 -12.04 2.00 12.15
C ASN A 107 -13.20 2.83 11.55
N LYS A 108 -12.97 3.54 10.45
CA LYS A 108 -14.01 4.31 9.73
C LYS A 108 -14.70 3.43 8.69
N SER A 109 -15.46 2.45 9.16
CA SER A 109 -16.02 1.36 8.33
C SER A 109 -16.85 1.82 7.13
N ARG A 110 -17.72 2.83 7.32
CA ARG A 110 -18.54 3.38 6.22
C ARG A 110 -17.67 3.94 5.09
N LEU A 111 -16.61 4.66 5.43
CA LEU A 111 -15.67 5.20 4.44
C LEU A 111 -14.86 4.09 3.77
N ALA A 112 -14.37 3.12 4.55
CA ALA A 112 -13.64 1.98 4.01
C ALA A 112 -14.44 1.23 2.94
N ILE A 113 -15.70 0.89 3.24
CA ILE A 113 -16.63 0.22 2.31
C ILE A 113 -16.86 1.07 1.06
N ASN A 114 -17.09 2.37 1.22
CA ASN A 114 -17.29 3.27 0.08
C ASN A 114 -16.10 3.25 -0.89
N TYR A 115 -14.88 3.36 -0.36
CA TYR A 115 -13.67 3.36 -1.18
C TYR A 115 -13.40 2.00 -1.83
N TYR A 116 -13.63 0.88 -1.13
CA TYR A 116 -13.55 -0.44 -1.76
C TYR A 116 -14.56 -0.60 -2.91
N LYS A 117 -15.80 -0.14 -2.74
CA LYS A 117 -16.81 -0.15 -3.81
C LYS A 117 -16.39 0.70 -5.02
N LYS A 118 -15.81 1.88 -4.78
CA LYS A 118 -15.26 2.73 -5.85
C LYS A 118 -14.13 2.02 -6.61
N ALA A 119 -13.21 1.37 -5.91
CA ALA A 119 -12.15 0.58 -6.54
C ALA A 119 -12.71 -0.53 -7.43
N ILE A 120 -13.67 -1.31 -6.92
CA ILE A 120 -14.34 -2.41 -7.64
C ILE A 120 -15.10 -1.90 -8.89
N LYS A 121 -15.69 -0.69 -8.81
CA LYS A 121 -16.40 -0.08 -9.95
C LYS A 121 -15.44 0.26 -11.09
N LEU A 122 -14.20 0.65 -10.79
CA LEU A 122 -13.21 1.00 -11.79
C LEU A 122 -12.42 -0.20 -12.32
N SER A 123 -12.14 -1.17 -11.45
CA SER A 123 -11.48 -2.41 -11.82
C SER A 123 -12.21 -3.58 -11.19
N ASN A 124 -12.64 -4.52 -12.02
CA ASN A 124 -13.41 -5.68 -11.59
C ASN A 124 -12.52 -6.78 -10.95
N GLU A 125 -11.34 -6.39 -10.44
CA GLU A 125 -10.35 -7.27 -9.86
C GLU A 125 -10.92 -8.08 -8.70
N LYS A 126 -10.68 -9.40 -8.77
CA LYS A 126 -11.15 -10.35 -7.76
C LYS A 126 -10.65 -9.99 -6.36
N ILE A 127 -9.39 -9.54 -6.24
CA ILE A 127 -8.78 -9.21 -4.95
C ILE A 127 -9.53 -8.09 -4.22
N PHE A 128 -10.06 -7.10 -4.93
CA PHE A 128 -10.83 -6.01 -4.30
C PHE A 128 -12.16 -6.50 -3.76
N LYS A 129 -12.85 -7.36 -4.51
CA LYS A 129 -14.11 -7.98 -4.08
C LYS A 129 -13.92 -8.90 -2.88
N ASP A 130 -12.88 -9.72 -2.93
CA ASP A 130 -12.54 -10.66 -1.87
C ASP A 130 -12.23 -9.92 -0.56
N GLU A 131 -11.46 -8.84 -0.63
CA GLU A 131 -11.13 -8.04 0.55
C GLU A 131 -12.37 -7.34 1.13
N LEU A 132 -13.22 -6.75 0.30
CA LEU A 132 -14.49 -6.16 0.76
C LEU A 132 -15.38 -7.23 1.43
N LYS A 133 -15.50 -8.41 0.82
CA LYS A 133 -16.29 -9.52 1.37
C LYS A 133 -15.76 -9.96 2.73
N ARG A 134 -14.44 -10.13 2.87
CA ARG A 134 -13.77 -10.45 4.15
C ARG A 134 -14.05 -9.38 5.20
N TYR A 135 -13.90 -8.11 4.84
CA TYR A 135 -14.12 -7.02 5.77
C TYR A 135 -15.57 -6.94 6.26
N LEU A 136 -16.54 -7.10 5.36
CA LEU A 136 -17.97 -7.17 5.73
C LEU A 136 -18.28 -8.34 6.66
N LYS A 137 -17.64 -9.50 6.47
CA LYS A 137 -17.80 -10.64 7.39
C LYS A 137 -17.31 -10.30 8.80
N ILE A 138 -16.15 -9.65 8.92
CA ILE A 138 -15.58 -9.21 10.21
C ILE A 138 -16.51 -8.20 10.91
N LEU A 139 -17.14 -7.29 10.16
CA LEU A 139 -18.07 -6.31 10.75
C LEU A 139 -19.37 -6.95 11.24
N LYS A 140 -19.82 -8.04 10.63
CA LYS A 140 -21.02 -8.78 11.05
C LYS A 140 -20.78 -9.68 12.27
N SER A 141 -19.52 -10.01 12.56
CA SER A 141 -19.13 -10.86 13.69
C SER A 141 -18.68 -10.06 14.92
N LYS A 142 -18.88 -8.74 14.92
CA LYS A 142 -18.65 -7.83 16.05
C LYS A 142 -20.00 -7.43 16.62
#